data_AF-A0A2H6K7I7-F1
#
_entry.id   AF-A0A2H6K7I7-F1
#
_cell.length_a   1.000
_cell.length_b   1.000
_cell.length_c   1.000
_cell.angle_alpha   90.00
_cell.angle_beta   90.00
_cell.angle_gamma   90.00
#
_symmetry.space_group_name_H-M   'P 1'
#
loop_
_entity.id
_entity.type
_entity.pdbx_description
1 polymer ?
#
loop_
_entity_poly.entity_id
_entity_poly.type
_entity_poly.pdbx_seq_one_letter_code
_entity_poly.pdbx_strand_id
1 'polypeptide(L)'
;MVFTDSAYQGDSECSVHDALKDNSPNVGLKLGEIDNARQKIDQANESLGNEVENLGSWNQAAKDVIDKANGKCEEILKKVGKDKPEGKIFLQAEELKKKGIELFTAAQSAKSLVEQKVTKALEAVVEMDASLKKDLKSVKEEIKRGIKEVITELEVEKLDEKVRDDLTTLKENIEKLTEDDNATKSLVNGQLEVLKREKSTLDLTTSKEHGSIQRAVNGLDSNFDNHIQTPLSQKVGEVDKAIEGLGGTFDGLSGENAKKLEKILDHIKGEVEKIKGTGGTGWDNKGGQGLEGIKSKVQDYFNAFTGSDGTQFNEIVNGWLQGILGKQRQRVVEWFSEWIKQHVNDGRTRMVLGDDITFDKIFRDEIIDQIKKQLHSEAKAAGEKVTQEKSANDITSNIEAVKKGCEDFVKGIDKRLNKNQITSLLQAVKKEVVGKIVNMKSTKNDDHFNDVLKTILIALRSTSNQVAEELNSVFLNIPDNGDPSPGSIAKILDHITPIAWSLHDQLNDATTLSQQPPPQGQTESPAQAVDSKLMAVKSKVTGLEDDSKRNVTRELRDTAGQVEGDPLHQSPQSTHPLQLQLHQAPWHPTE
;
A
#
# COMPACT_ATOMS: atom_id res chain seq x y z
N MET A 1 -31.49 49.03 102.30
CA MET A 1 -30.62 50.18 102.61
C MET A 1 -31.08 51.31 101.72
N VAL A 2 -31.69 52.31 102.34
CA VAL A 2 -32.28 53.51 101.72
C VAL A 2 -31.14 54.42 101.29
N PHE A 3 -31.20 54.99 100.09
CA PHE A 3 -30.77 56.37 99.86
C PHE A 3 -31.59 56.99 98.74
N THR A 4 -32.23 58.10 99.12
CA THR A 4 -33.08 59.02 98.36
C THR A 4 -32.28 60.11 97.67
N ASP A 5 -32.91 60.68 96.64
CA ASP A 5 -32.85 62.07 96.15
C ASP A 5 -31.53 62.71 95.71
N SER A 6 -31.54 63.22 94.48
CA SER A 6 -31.40 64.66 94.25
C SER A 6 -31.88 65.03 92.85
N ALA A 7 -32.84 65.95 92.80
CA ALA A 7 -33.28 66.66 91.60
C ALA A 7 -32.12 67.42 90.93
N TYR A 8 -32.11 67.44 89.60
CA TYR A 8 -31.43 68.46 88.81
C TYR A 8 -32.39 68.93 87.71
N GLN A 9 -32.70 70.21 87.76
CA GLN A 9 -33.71 70.91 87.00
C GLN A 9 -33.00 71.89 86.08
N GLY A 10 -33.42 71.91 84.80
CA GLY A 10 -33.45 73.12 84.00
C GLY A 10 -32.19 73.48 83.20
N ASP A 11 -32.40 73.51 81.88
CA ASP A 11 -31.95 74.58 80.98
C ASP A 11 -30.54 74.49 80.39
N SER A 12 -30.40 73.61 79.37
CA SER A 12 -29.43 73.84 78.27
C SER A 12 -29.75 73.08 76.96
N GLU A 13 -30.80 72.24 76.89
CA GLU A 13 -30.99 71.35 75.72
C GLU A 13 -31.72 71.97 74.52
N CYS A 14 -32.29 73.17 74.61
CA CYS A 14 -32.95 73.81 73.47
C CYS A 14 -32.03 74.66 72.57
N SER A 15 -30.75 74.86 72.90
CA SER A 15 -29.86 75.67 72.04
C SER A 15 -29.19 74.88 70.89
N VAL A 16 -29.09 73.55 70.98
CA VAL A 16 -28.45 72.74 69.93
C VAL A 16 -29.42 72.40 68.80
N HIS A 17 -30.73 72.27 69.13
CA HIS A 17 -31.72 71.90 68.13
C HIS A 17 -32.07 73.05 67.17
N ASP A 18 -31.96 74.30 67.62
CA ASP A 18 -32.16 75.48 66.77
C ASP A 18 -30.93 75.78 65.89
N ALA A 19 -29.71 75.48 66.35
CA ALA A 19 -28.48 75.57 65.52
C ALA A 19 -28.42 74.53 64.37
N LEU A 20 -29.22 73.47 64.45
CA LEU A 20 -29.41 72.48 63.38
C LEU A 20 -30.56 72.84 62.42
N LYS A 21 -31.49 73.72 62.82
CA LYS A 21 -32.58 74.23 61.97
C LYS A 21 -32.19 75.49 61.22
N ASP A 22 -31.37 76.36 61.83
CA ASP A 22 -30.79 77.52 61.16
C ASP A 22 -29.60 77.11 60.32
N ASN A 23 -29.90 76.45 59.19
CA ASN A 23 -29.20 76.54 57.91
C ASN A 23 -27.69 76.86 57.95
N SER A 24 -26.93 76.24 58.85
CA SER A 24 -25.47 76.33 58.84
C SER A 24 -25.04 75.57 57.60
N PRO A 25 -24.59 76.27 56.55
CA PRO A 25 -24.50 75.69 55.21
C PRO A 25 -23.52 74.50 55.14
N ASN A 26 -22.73 74.25 56.20
CA ASN A 26 -21.73 73.17 56.22
C ASN A 26 -22.18 71.84 56.85
N VAL A 27 -23.20 71.78 57.71
CA VAL A 27 -23.53 70.52 58.43
C VAL A 27 -24.63 69.73 57.72
N GLY A 28 -25.70 70.41 57.28
CA GLY A 28 -26.77 69.77 56.49
C GLY A 28 -26.27 69.21 55.14
N LEU A 29 -25.34 69.93 54.48
CA LEU A 29 -24.69 69.45 53.25
C LEU A 29 -23.87 68.18 53.50
N LYS A 30 -23.08 68.14 54.59
CA LYS A 30 -22.27 66.96 54.93
C LYS A 30 -23.11 65.74 55.29
N LEU A 31 -24.26 65.93 55.94
CA LEU A 31 -25.20 64.83 56.19
C LEU A 31 -25.79 64.28 54.89
N GLY A 32 -26.17 65.15 53.94
CA GLY A 32 -26.61 64.73 52.61
C GLY A 32 -25.53 64.02 51.79
N GLU A 33 -24.25 64.40 51.94
CA GLU A 33 -23.11 63.71 51.35
C GLU A 33 -22.91 62.31 51.95
N ILE A 34 -23.07 62.17 53.27
CA ILE A 34 -22.98 60.88 53.97
C ILE A 34 -24.12 59.95 53.55
N ASP A 35 -25.35 60.45 53.45
CA ASP A 35 -26.49 59.66 52.97
C ASP A 35 -26.31 59.21 51.52
N ASN A 36 -25.81 60.09 50.64
CA ASN A 36 -25.45 59.72 49.27
C ASN A 36 -24.33 58.66 49.23
N ALA A 37 -23.32 58.80 50.08
CA ALA A 37 -22.24 57.82 50.18
C ALA A 37 -22.77 56.45 50.65
N ARG A 38 -23.67 56.44 51.63
CA ARG A 38 -24.34 55.23 52.11
C ARG A 38 -25.15 54.55 51.00
N GLN A 39 -25.97 55.30 50.26
CA GLN A 39 -26.74 54.74 49.14
C GLN A 39 -25.84 54.13 48.05
N LYS A 40 -24.71 54.77 47.75
CA LYS A 40 -23.71 54.21 46.81
C LYS A 40 -23.05 52.94 47.34
N ILE A 41 -22.77 52.86 48.64
CA ILE A 41 -22.26 51.65 49.29
C ILE A 41 -23.30 50.53 49.20
N ASP A 42 -24.57 50.81 49.46
CA ASP A 42 -25.64 49.82 49.37
C ASP A 42 -25.79 49.29 47.93
N GLN A 43 -25.77 50.18 46.92
CA GLN A 43 -25.78 49.78 45.50
C GLN A 43 -24.54 48.98 45.09
N ALA A 44 -23.36 49.34 45.61
CA ALA A 44 -22.13 48.59 45.35
C ALA A 44 -22.18 47.20 46.00
N ASN A 45 -22.74 47.09 47.20
CA ASN A 45 -22.92 45.81 47.88
C ASN A 45 -23.92 44.92 47.14
N GLU A 46 -25.03 45.47 46.64
CA GLU A 46 -26.00 44.75 45.83
C GLU A 46 -25.38 44.26 44.51
N SER A 47 -24.64 45.13 43.82
CA SER A 47 -23.92 44.76 42.59
C SER A 47 -22.87 43.69 42.85
N LEU A 48 -22.13 43.79 43.95
CA LEU A 48 -21.15 42.77 44.35
C LEU A 48 -21.83 41.44 44.67
N GLY A 49 -23.00 41.46 45.33
CA GLY A 49 -23.80 40.27 45.59
C GLY A 49 -24.19 39.56 44.28
N ASN A 50 -24.69 40.31 43.30
CA ASN A 50 -25.05 39.77 41.99
C ASN A 50 -23.84 39.19 41.23
N GLU A 51 -22.69 39.86 41.28
CA GLU A 51 -21.47 39.33 40.63
C GLU A 51 -20.94 38.07 41.33
N VAL A 52 -21.05 37.99 42.66
CA VAL A 52 -20.70 36.77 43.41
C VAL A 52 -21.63 35.61 43.03
N GLU A 53 -22.92 35.85 42.84
CA GLU A 53 -23.86 34.83 42.35
C GLU A 53 -23.55 34.38 40.91
N ASN A 54 -23.21 35.34 40.03
CA ASN A 54 -22.79 35.04 38.66
C ASN A 54 -21.52 34.18 38.64
N LEU A 55 -20.50 34.53 39.44
CA LEU A 55 -19.28 33.75 39.59
C LEU A 55 -19.57 32.35 40.15
N GLY A 56 -20.50 32.23 41.09
CA GLY A 56 -20.99 30.94 41.59
C GLY A 56 -21.57 30.07 40.47
N SER A 57 -22.41 30.66 39.61
CA SER A 57 -23.02 29.98 38.46
C SER A 57 -21.99 29.56 37.41
N TRP A 58 -21.02 30.41 37.12
CA TRP A 58 -19.90 30.11 36.20
C TRP A 58 -19.02 28.98 36.74
N ASN A 59 -18.70 28.99 38.03
CA ASN A 59 -17.93 27.93 38.67
C ASN A 59 -18.67 26.58 38.57
N GLN A 60 -19.99 26.57 38.78
CA GLN A 60 -20.78 25.35 38.63
C GLN A 60 -20.81 24.85 37.18
N ALA A 61 -21.03 25.73 36.21
CA ALA A 61 -21.01 25.37 34.80
C ALA A 61 -19.63 24.83 34.36
N ALA A 62 -18.54 25.41 34.86
CA ALA A 62 -17.19 24.93 34.59
C ALA A 62 -16.95 23.53 35.19
N LYS A 63 -17.39 23.29 36.42
CA LYS A 63 -17.34 21.95 37.04
C LYS A 63 -18.10 20.92 36.21
N ASP A 64 -19.32 21.24 35.78
CA ASP A 64 -20.14 20.34 34.96
C ASP A 64 -19.46 19.98 33.63
N VAL A 65 -18.74 20.92 33.01
CA VAL A 65 -17.97 20.66 31.79
C VAL A 65 -16.77 19.75 32.07
N ILE A 66 -16.03 20.02 33.15
CA ILE A 66 -14.89 19.19 33.57
C ILE A 66 -15.35 17.76 33.89
N ASP A 67 -16.45 17.60 34.61
CA ASP A 67 -16.99 16.29 34.97
C ASP A 67 -17.44 15.50 33.73
N LYS A 68 -18.09 16.16 32.76
CA LYS A 68 -18.45 15.54 31.48
C LYS A 68 -17.22 15.14 30.67
N ALA A 69 -16.18 15.98 30.64
CA ALA A 69 -14.93 15.69 29.95
C ALA A 69 -14.22 14.49 30.59
N ASN A 70 -14.13 14.47 31.92
CA ASN A 70 -13.55 13.34 32.67
C ASN A 70 -14.32 12.04 32.41
N GLY A 71 -15.66 12.09 32.42
CA GLY A 71 -16.48 10.92 32.08
C GLY A 71 -16.22 10.40 30.66
N LYS A 72 -16.03 11.28 29.68
CA LYS A 72 -15.67 10.89 28.30
C LYS A 72 -14.27 10.29 28.21
N CYS A 73 -13.29 10.85 28.92
CA CYS A 73 -11.94 10.30 29.01
C CYS A 73 -11.95 8.90 29.64
N GLU A 74 -12.72 8.69 30.70
CA GLU A 74 -12.90 7.37 31.31
C GLU A 74 -13.56 6.35 30.36
N GLU A 75 -14.58 6.75 29.59
CA GLU A 75 -15.19 5.90 28.56
C GLU A 75 -14.18 5.48 27.48
N ILE A 76 -13.33 6.41 27.03
CA ILE A 76 -12.27 6.13 26.06
C ILE A 76 -11.23 5.19 26.66
N LEU A 77 -10.77 5.47 27.88
CA LEU A 77 -9.83 4.61 28.60
C LEU A 77 -10.38 3.20 28.82
N LYS A 78 -11.68 3.03 29.08
CA LYS A 78 -12.32 1.71 29.17
C LYS A 78 -12.32 0.95 27.83
N LYS A 79 -12.47 1.65 26.69
CA LYS A 79 -12.45 1.03 25.35
C LYS A 79 -11.06 0.70 24.84
N VAL A 80 -10.04 1.43 25.30
CA VAL A 80 -8.64 1.34 24.84
C VAL A 80 -7.76 0.53 25.80
N GLY A 81 -8.13 0.44 27.08
CA GLY A 81 -7.32 -0.19 28.12
C GLY A 81 -6.99 -1.67 27.85
N LYS A 82 -5.73 -2.02 28.08
CA LYS A 82 -5.15 -3.35 27.86
C LYS A 82 -5.58 -4.39 28.91
N ASP A 83 -5.93 -3.91 30.10
CA ASP A 83 -6.09 -4.73 31.31
C ASP A 83 -7.55 -4.92 31.74
N LYS A 84 -8.52 -4.42 30.95
CA LYS A 84 -9.95 -4.53 31.23
C LYS A 84 -10.65 -5.43 30.20
N PRO A 85 -11.58 -6.30 30.62
CA PRO A 85 -12.31 -7.21 29.73
C PRO A 85 -13.19 -6.49 28.68
N GLU A 86 -13.39 -5.18 28.81
CA GLU A 86 -14.22 -4.33 27.95
C GLU A 86 -13.43 -3.58 26.85
N GLY A 87 -12.11 -3.74 26.80
CA GLY A 87 -11.19 -3.10 25.85
C GLY A 87 -11.39 -3.62 24.42
N LYS A 88 -12.56 -3.37 23.82
CA LYS A 88 -12.94 -3.88 22.50
C LYS A 88 -11.93 -3.48 21.42
N ILE A 89 -11.35 -2.28 21.51
CA ILE A 89 -10.38 -1.80 20.52
C ILE A 89 -9.06 -2.58 20.65
N PHE A 90 -8.56 -2.79 21.87
CA PHE A 90 -7.35 -3.58 22.09
C PHE A 90 -7.54 -5.04 21.67
N LEU A 91 -8.67 -5.65 22.02
CA LEU A 91 -9.00 -7.02 21.62
C LEU A 91 -9.12 -7.15 20.10
N GLN A 92 -9.78 -6.20 19.43
CA GLN A 92 -9.87 -6.19 17.97
C GLN A 92 -8.52 -5.96 17.30
N ALA A 93 -7.65 -5.12 17.88
CA ALA A 93 -6.31 -4.89 17.36
C ALA A 93 -5.40 -6.12 17.51
N GLU A 94 -5.43 -6.79 18.66
CA GLU A 94 -4.71 -8.07 18.86
C GLU A 94 -5.30 -9.18 17.98
N GLU A 95 -6.63 -9.24 17.80
CA GLU A 95 -7.26 -10.18 16.88
C GLU A 95 -6.83 -9.91 15.42
N LEU A 96 -6.79 -8.64 15.00
CA LEU A 96 -6.34 -8.25 13.66
C LEU A 96 -4.86 -8.60 13.46
N LYS A 97 -4.01 -8.34 14.45
CA LYS A 97 -2.60 -8.74 14.45
C LYS A 97 -2.45 -10.25 14.35
N LYS A 98 -3.21 -11.03 15.13
CA LYS A 98 -3.20 -12.49 15.10
C LYS A 98 -3.62 -13.00 13.72
N LYS A 99 -4.72 -12.49 13.16
CA LYS A 99 -5.18 -12.84 11.80
C LYS A 99 -4.15 -12.43 10.73
N GLY A 100 -3.49 -11.28 10.90
CA GLY A 100 -2.41 -10.84 10.02
C GLY A 100 -1.22 -11.79 10.05
N ILE A 101 -0.80 -12.27 11.22
CA ILE A 101 0.26 -13.28 11.38
C ILE A 101 -0.16 -14.62 10.76
N GLU A 102 -1.40 -15.07 11.00
CA GLU A 102 -1.93 -16.30 10.42
C GLU A 102 -1.96 -16.23 8.89
N LEU A 103 -2.44 -15.11 8.32
CA LEU A 103 -2.48 -14.89 6.87
C LEU A 103 -1.09 -14.85 6.26
N PHE A 104 -0.15 -14.13 6.89
CA PHE A 104 1.26 -14.08 6.46
C PHE A 104 1.91 -15.47 6.48
N THR A 105 1.66 -16.26 7.54
CA THR A 105 2.20 -17.63 7.66
C THR A 105 1.60 -18.57 6.62
N ALA A 106 0.29 -18.44 6.35
CA ALA A 106 -0.39 -19.20 5.30
C ALA A 106 0.15 -18.85 3.92
N ALA A 107 0.37 -17.56 3.62
CA ALA A 107 0.95 -17.09 2.37
C ALA A 107 2.39 -17.61 2.16
N GLN A 108 3.24 -17.57 3.20
CA GLN A 108 4.58 -18.15 3.13
C GLN A 108 4.55 -19.67 2.89
N SER A 109 3.63 -20.38 3.58
CA SER A 109 3.47 -21.82 3.41
C SER A 109 3.00 -22.17 2.00
N ALA A 110 2.04 -21.40 1.46
CA ALA A 110 1.57 -21.54 0.09
C ALA A 110 2.68 -21.29 -0.93
N LYS A 111 3.48 -20.22 -0.76
CA LYS A 111 4.65 -19.93 -1.61
C LYS A 111 5.64 -21.10 -1.62
N SER A 112 6.02 -21.60 -0.43
CA SER A 112 6.96 -22.71 -0.31
C SER A 112 6.42 -24.01 -0.92
N LEU A 113 5.12 -24.29 -0.77
CA LEU A 113 4.49 -25.46 -1.38
C LEU A 113 4.46 -25.35 -2.90
N VAL A 114 4.16 -24.16 -3.45
CA VAL A 114 4.21 -23.90 -4.89
C VAL A 114 5.63 -24.09 -5.41
N GLU A 115 6.64 -23.52 -4.75
CA GLU A 115 8.06 -23.71 -5.11
C GLU A 115 8.43 -25.20 -5.13
N GLN A 116 8.09 -25.97 -4.09
CA GLN A 116 8.33 -27.42 -4.08
C GLN A 116 7.61 -28.17 -5.22
N LYS A 117 6.35 -27.82 -5.49
CA LYS A 117 5.56 -28.48 -6.55
C LYS A 117 6.12 -28.15 -7.93
N VAL A 118 6.55 -26.91 -8.15
CA VAL A 118 7.22 -26.48 -9.38
C VAL A 118 8.54 -27.22 -9.55
N THR A 119 9.38 -27.30 -8.51
CA THR A 119 10.63 -28.06 -8.56
C THR A 119 10.40 -29.53 -8.89
N LYS A 120 9.46 -30.20 -8.21
CA LYS A 120 9.12 -31.61 -8.48
C LYS A 120 8.59 -31.82 -9.90
N ALA A 121 7.76 -30.89 -10.39
CA ALA A 121 7.27 -30.94 -11.76
C ALA A 121 8.42 -30.76 -12.77
N LEU A 122 9.36 -29.85 -12.50
CA LEU A 122 10.54 -29.65 -13.33
C LEU A 122 11.43 -30.90 -13.38
N GLU A 123 11.69 -31.50 -12.21
CA GLU A 123 12.45 -32.75 -12.07
C GLU A 123 11.79 -33.90 -12.83
N ALA A 124 10.47 -34.07 -12.69
CA ALA A 124 9.72 -35.08 -13.42
C ALA A 124 9.78 -34.89 -14.94
N VAL A 125 9.74 -33.63 -15.43
CA VAL A 125 9.90 -33.33 -16.86
C VAL A 125 11.31 -33.68 -17.34
N VAL A 126 12.35 -33.41 -16.55
CA VAL A 126 13.74 -33.77 -16.87
C VAL A 126 13.91 -35.29 -16.90
N GLU A 127 13.35 -36.02 -15.94
CA GLU A 127 13.40 -37.48 -15.89
C GLU A 127 12.62 -38.12 -17.06
N MET A 128 11.48 -37.55 -17.42
CA MET A 128 10.70 -37.97 -18.57
C MET A 128 11.45 -37.74 -19.89
N ASP A 129 12.09 -36.58 -20.07
CA ASP A 129 12.92 -36.29 -21.25
C ASP A 129 14.11 -37.26 -21.34
N ALA A 130 14.77 -37.55 -20.23
CA ALA A 130 15.86 -38.51 -20.17
C ALA A 130 15.40 -39.95 -20.51
N SER A 131 14.25 -40.38 -19.97
CA SER A 131 13.67 -41.69 -20.23
C SER A 131 13.23 -41.82 -21.69
N LEU A 132 12.55 -40.80 -22.23
CA LEU A 132 12.15 -40.75 -23.64
C LEU A 132 13.36 -40.84 -24.57
N LYS A 133 14.45 -40.12 -24.26
CA LYS A 133 15.71 -40.21 -25.02
C LYS A 133 16.33 -41.61 -24.96
N LYS A 134 16.26 -42.27 -23.80
CA LYS A 134 16.79 -43.62 -23.60
C LYS A 134 15.97 -44.65 -24.37
N ASP A 135 14.65 -44.56 -24.31
CA ASP A 135 13.73 -45.46 -25.01
C ASP A 135 13.85 -45.28 -26.53
N LEU A 136 13.89 -44.04 -27.03
CA LEU A 136 14.14 -43.75 -28.45
C LEU A 136 15.48 -44.32 -28.92
N LYS A 137 16.53 -44.22 -28.10
CA LYS A 137 17.83 -44.84 -28.39
C LYS A 137 17.72 -46.37 -28.41
N SER A 138 17.01 -46.97 -27.47
CA SER A 138 16.81 -48.42 -27.40
C SER A 138 16.06 -48.92 -28.63
N VAL A 139 14.93 -48.30 -28.98
CA VAL A 139 14.16 -48.62 -30.19
C VAL A 139 15.04 -48.49 -31.44
N LYS A 140 15.85 -47.43 -31.54
CA LYS A 140 16.80 -47.27 -32.65
C LYS A 140 17.81 -48.42 -32.75
N GLU A 141 18.39 -48.85 -31.63
CA GLU A 141 19.36 -49.94 -31.63
C GLU A 141 18.72 -51.32 -31.87
N GLU A 142 17.51 -51.56 -31.35
CA GLU A 142 16.71 -52.75 -31.64
C GLU A 142 16.35 -52.85 -33.12
N ILE A 143 15.93 -51.75 -33.74
CA ILE A 143 15.65 -51.69 -35.18
C ILE A 143 16.93 -51.99 -35.98
N LYS A 144 18.06 -51.37 -35.65
CA LYS A 144 19.34 -51.68 -36.31
C LYS A 144 19.73 -53.14 -36.16
N ARG A 145 19.55 -53.71 -34.97
CA ARG A 145 19.85 -55.10 -34.68
C ARG A 145 18.95 -56.04 -35.46
N GLY A 146 17.64 -55.81 -35.45
CA GLY A 146 16.68 -56.57 -36.25
C GLY A 146 16.99 -56.50 -37.75
N ILE A 147 17.30 -55.32 -38.29
CA ILE A 147 17.74 -55.16 -39.68
C ILE A 147 18.99 -55.99 -39.95
N LYS A 148 19.99 -55.94 -39.06
CA LYS A 148 21.24 -56.69 -39.21
C LYS A 148 21.01 -58.20 -39.09
N GLU A 149 20.19 -58.64 -38.16
CA GLU A 149 19.80 -60.04 -37.97
C GLU A 149 19.11 -60.56 -39.24
N VAL A 150 18.13 -59.83 -39.78
CA VAL A 150 17.46 -60.17 -41.04
C VAL A 150 18.44 -60.21 -42.22
N ILE A 151 19.34 -59.23 -42.34
CA ILE A 151 20.39 -59.21 -43.36
C ILE A 151 21.30 -60.45 -43.25
N THR A 152 21.60 -60.88 -42.03
CA THR A 152 22.47 -62.04 -41.77
C THR A 152 21.73 -63.36 -41.99
N GLU A 153 20.49 -63.47 -41.52
CA GLU A 153 19.64 -64.67 -41.60
C GLU A 153 19.21 -64.97 -43.03
N LEU A 154 18.81 -63.94 -43.78
CA LEU A 154 18.55 -64.06 -45.21
C LEU A 154 19.84 -64.18 -46.02
N GLU A 155 21.00 -64.13 -45.36
CA GLU A 155 22.33 -64.16 -45.95
C GLU A 155 22.47 -63.15 -47.09
N VAL A 156 21.88 -61.96 -46.94
CA VAL A 156 21.89 -60.90 -47.95
C VAL A 156 23.32 -60.46 -48.28
N GLU A 157 24.23 -60.52 -47.30
CA GLU A 157 25.66 -60.24 -47.49
C GLU A 157 26.40 -61.30 -48.32
N LYS A 158 25.83 -62.51 -48.43
CA LYS A 158 26.33 -63.61 -49.27
C LYS A 158 25.38 -63.89 -50.44
N LEU A 159 24.46 -62.97 -50.71
CA LEU A 159 23.46 -63.16 -51.75
C LEU A 159 24.13 -63.26 -53.11
N ASP A 160 25.25 -62.58 -53.32
CA ASP A 160 26.07 -62.69 -54.53
C ASP A 160 26.70 -64.09 -54.67
N GLU A 161 27.26 -64.64 -53.60
CA GLU A 161 27.81 -66.00 -53.57
C GLU A 161 26.70 -67.04 -53.78
N LYS A 162 25.59 -66.95 -53.03
CA LYS A 162 24.44 -67.84 -53.16
C LYS A 162 23.78 -67.77 -54.52
N VAL A 163 23.57 -66.57 -55.07
CA VAL A 163 23.03 -66.41 -56.42
C VAL A 163 24.02 -66.97 -57.45
N ARG A 164 25.33 -66.81 -57.27
CA ARG A 164 26.32 -67.43 -58.16
C ARG A 164 26.32 -68.95 -58.07
N ASP A 165 26.24 -69.50 -56.87
CA ASP A 165 26.23 -70.93 -56.61
C ASP A 165 24.91 -71.57 -57.07
N ASP A 166 23.78 -70.91 -56.87
CA ASP A 166 22.47 -71.31 -57.38
C ASP A 166 22.41 -71.17 -58.90
N LEU A 167 23.01 -70.13 -59.51
CA LEU A 167 23.11 -70.03 -60.96
C LEU A 167 24.06 -71.08 -61.55
N THR A 168 25.11 -71.46 -60.82
CA THR A 168 26.02 -72.55 -61.21
C THR A 168 25.34 -73.90 -61.09
N THR A 169 24.60 -74.12 -59.99
CA THR A 169 23.78 -75.31 -59.75
C THR A 169 22.61 -75.38 -60.72
N LEU A 170 21.98 -74.25 -61.05
CA LEU A 170 20.92 -74.14 -62.06
C LEU A 170 21.49 -74.41 -63.45
N LYS A 171 22.70 -73.92 -63.76
CA LYS A 171 23.41 -74.26 -65.00
C LYS A 171 23.74 -75.76 -65.05
N GLU A 172 24.27 -76.35 -63.98
CA GLU A 172 24.52 -77.80 -63.89
C GLU A 172 23.23 -78.63 -63.96
N ASN A 173 22.14 -78.15 -63.36
CA ASN A 173 20.84 -78.81 -63.40
C ASN A 173 20.18 -78.67 -64.77
N ILE A 174 20.33 -77.53 -65.46
CA ILE A 174 19.91 -77.33 -66.85
C ILE A 174 20.75 -78.21 -67.79
N GLU A 175 22.05 -78.37 -67.53
CA GLU A 175 22.94 -79.30 -68.23
C GLU A 175 22.58 -80.78 -67.94
N LYS A 176 22.00 -81.09 -66.78
CA LYS A 176 21.48 -82.43 -66.42
C LYS A 176 20.03 -82.67 -66.88
N LEU A 177 19.29 -81.62 -67.26
CA LEU A 177 17.91 -81.70 -67.76
C LEU A 177 17.81 -82.12 -69.25
N THR A 178 18.93 -82.40 -69.92
CA THR A 178 18.95 -83.04 -71.25
C THR A 178 18.85 -84.57 -71.21
N GLU A 179 18.81 -85.19 -70.03
CA GLU A 179 18.58 -86.62 -69.89
C GLU A 179 17.46 -86.87 -68.87
N ASP A 180 16.34 -87.36 -69.39
CA ASP A 180 15.27 -88.10 -68.71
C ASP A 180 14.00 -87.34 -68.29
N ASP A 181 12.87 -87.83 -68.80
CA ASP A 181 11.62 -87.10 -69.08
C ASP A 181 10.54 -87.31 -68.00
N ASN A 182 10.91 -87.43 -66.72
CA ASN A 182 9.91 -87.72 -65.67
C ASN A 182 10.15 -87.20 -64.24
N ALA A 183 11.13 -86.30 -64.01
CA ALA A 183 11.48 -85.84 -62.66
C ALA A 183 10.88 -84.48 -62.25
N THR A 184 9.96 -83.90 -63.02
CA THR A 184 9.57 -82.47 -62.87
C THR A 184 8.42 -82.20 -61.90
N LYS A 185 7.79 -83.22 -61.28
CA LYS A 185 6.64 -83.04 -60.38
C LYS A 185 6.93 -83.15 -58.87
N SER A 186 8.08 -83.69 -58.46
CA SER A 186 8.36 -83.99 -57.04
C SER A 186 9.26 -82.97 -56.33
N LEU A 187 10.05 -82.17 -57.04
CA LEU A 187 11.04 -81.28 -56.41
C LEU A 187 10.45 -79.94 -55.92
N VAL A 188 9.47 -79.39 -56.64
CA VAL A 188 9.00 -78.02 -56.40
C VAL A 188 7.98 -77.93 -55.24
N ASN A 189 7.27 -79.03 -54.96
CA ASN A 189 6.12 -79.00 -54.05
C ASN A 189 6.50 -78.79 -52.58
N GLY A 190 7.65 -79.32 -52.14
CA GLY A 190 8.11 -79.19 -50.76
C GLY A 190 8.57 -77.76 -50.40
N GLN A 191 9.26 -77.09 -51.31
CA GLN A 191 9.72 -75.71 -51.13
C GLN A 191 8.55 -74.71 -51.24
N LEU A 192 7.57 -74.98 -52.11
CA LEU A 192 6.36 -74.17 -52.23
C LEU A 192 5.51 -74.18 -50.95
N GLU A 193 5.43 -75.32 -50.24
CA GLU A 193 4.73 -75.43 -48.96
C GLU A 193 5.42 -74.72 -47.80
N VAL A 194 6.76 -74.62 -47.80
CA VAL A 194 7.51 -73.82 -46.81
C VAL A 194 7.29 -72.32 -47.07
N LEU A 195 7.40 -71.89 -48.31
CA LEU A 195 7.16 -70.50 -48.72
C LEU A 195 5.72 -70.04 -48.40
N LYS A 196 4.74 -70.94 -48.55
CA LYS A 196 3.34 -70.69 -48.20
C LYS A 196 3.12 -70.55 -46.68
N ARG A 197 3.89 -71.28 -45.87
CA ARG A 197 3.87 -71.18 -44.40
C ARG A 197 4.48 -69.86 -43.92
N GLU A 198 5.66 -69.51 -44.42
CA GLU A 198 6.32 -68.23 -44.10
C GLU A 198 5.48 -67.02 -44.56
N LYS A 199 4.87 -67.12 -45.75
CA LYS A 199 3.91 -66.11 -46.21
C LYS A 199 2.74 -65.93 -45.25
N SER A 200 2.23 -67.01 -44.64
CA SER A 200 1.15 -66.89 -43.64
C SER A 200 1.61 -66.17 -42.36
N THR A 201 2.85 -66.36 -41.92
CA THR A 201 3.44 -65.63 -40.77
C THR A 201 3.63 -64.15 -41.08
N LEU A 202 4.10 -63.85 -42.30
CA LEU A 202 4.20 -62.49 -42.80
C LEU A 202 2.82 -61.84 -42.85
N ASP A 203 1.83 -62.50 -43.44
CA ASP A 203 0.44 -62.02 -43.52
C ASP A 203 -0.17 -61.77 -42.11
N LEU A 204 0.12 -62.62 -41.12
CA LEU A 204 -0.31 -62.39 -39.72
C LEU A 204 0.34 -61.16 -39.06
N THR A 205 1.49 -60.72 -39.57
CA THR A 205 2.26 -59.58 -39.03
C THR A 205 1.92 -58.29 -39.77
N THR A 206 1.78 -58.36 -41.10
CA THR A 206 1.67 -57.21 -42.01
C THR A 206 0.27 -56.98 -42.57
N SER A 207 -0.67 -57.94 -42.47
CA SER A 207 -1.98 -57.78 -43.09
C SER A 207 -2.73 -56.53 -42.62
N LYS A 208 -3.38 -55.86 -43.58
CA LYS A 208 -4.22 -54.68 -43.32
C LYS A 208 -5.33 -54.87 -42.30
N GLU A 209 -5.91 -56.06 -42.20
CA GLU A 209 -7.06 -56.28 -41.30
C GLU A 209 -6.65 -56.74 -39.90
N HIS A 210 -5.60 -57.57 -39.78
CA HIS A 210 -5.28 -58.26 -38.52
C HIS A 210 -3.79 -58.28 -38.15
N GLY A 211 -2.92 -57.64 -38.95
CA GLY A 211 -1.49 -57.51 -38.67
C GLY A 211 -1.21 -56.92 -37.29
N SER A 212 -0.24 -57.47 -36.58
CA SER A 212 0.23 -56.89 -35.30
C SER A 212 0.74 -55.46 -35.47
N ILE A 213 1.41 -55.17 -36.60
CA ILE A 213 1.91 -53.82 -36.94
C ILE A 213 0.74 -52.86 -37.15
N GLN A 214 -0.26 -53.24 -37.95
CA GLN A 214 -1.41 -52.38 -38.21
C GLN A 214 -2.21 -52.08 -36.93
N ARG A 215 -2.34 -53.05 -36.02
CA ARG A 215 -2.98 -52.83 -34.71
C ARG A 215 -2.21 -51.84 -33.84
N ALA A 216 -0.88 -51.94 -33.81
CA ALA A 216 -0.03 -51.00 -33.08
C ALA A 216 -0.12 -49.58 -33.67
N VAL A 217 -0.08 -49.46 -35.00
CA VAL A 217 -0.25 -48.18 -35.72
C VAL A 217 -1.63 -47.58 -35.48
N ASN A 218 -2.69 -48.39 -35.47
CA ASN A 218 -4.05 -47.91 -35.17
C ASN A 218 -4.22 -47.47 -33.70
N GLY A 219 -3.43 -48.02 -32.77
CA GLY A 219 -3.44 -47.63 -31.36
C GLY A 219 -2.61 -46.39 -31.02
N LEU A 220 -1.80 -45.89 -31.96
CA LEU A 220 -0.86 -44.80 -31.72
C LEU A 220 -1.57 -43.49 -31.34
N ASP A 221 -2.68 -43.17 -32.02
CA ASP A 221 -3.49 -41.98 -31.74
C ASP A 221 -4.00 -42.03 -30.29
N SER A 222 -4.62 -43.14 -29.88
CA SER A 222 -5.14 -43.29 -28.51
C SER A 222 -4.04 -43.23 -27.45
N ASN A 223 -2.87 -43.80 -27.73
CA ASN A 223 -1.73 -43.73 -26.81
C ASN A 223 -1.20 -42.29 -26.69
N PHE A 224 -1.12 -41.55 -27.78
CA PHE A 224 -0.71 -40.15 -27.78
C PHE A 224 -1.70 -39.27 -26.99
N ASP A 225 -3.00 -39.44 -27.26
CA ASP A 225 -4.06 -38.66 -26.60
C ASP A 225 -4.05 -38.91 -25.08
N ASN A 226 -3.97 -40.18 -24.67
CA ASN A 226 -4.07 -40.58 -23.27
C ASN A 226 -2.82 -40.29 -22.46
N HIS A 227 -1.63 -40.47 -23.04
CA HIS A 227 -0.37 -40.39 -22.30
C HIS A 227 0.38 -39.08 -22.49
N ILE A 228 0.05 -38.27 -23.50
CA ILE A 228 0.76 -37.02 -23.81
C ILE A 228 -0.19 -35.83 -23.83
N GLN A 229 -1.17 -35.81 -24.74
CA GLN A 229 -2.01 -34.62 -24.94
C GLN A 229 -2.90 -34.33 -23.74
N THR A 230 -3.59 -35.35 -23.22
CA THR A 230 -4.53 -35.19 -22.09
C THR A 230 -3.81 -34.72 -20.82
N PRO A 231 -2.72 -35.35 -20.36
CA PRO A 231 -1.99 -34.90 -19.17
C PRO A 231 -1.46 -33.46 -19.31
N LEU A 232 -0.91 -33.10 -20.47
CA LEU A 232 -0.42 -31.73 -20.72
C LEU A 232 -1.56 -30.71 -20.70
N SER A 233 -2.68 -31.01 -21.38
CA SER A 233 -3.86 -30.13 -21.40
C SER A 233 -4.42 -29.91 -20.00
N GLN A 234 -4.48 -30.97 -19.19
CA GLN A 234 -4.91 -30.89 -17.80
C GLN A 234 -3.99 -29.99 -16.97
N LYS A 235 -2.66 -30.15 -17.11
CA LYS A 235 -1.69 -29.33 -16.36
C LYS A 235 -1.73 -27.86 -16.74
N VAL A 236 -1.86 -27.54 -18.03
CA VAL A 236 -2.06 -26.15 -18.47
C VAL A 236 -3.38 -25.59 -17.94
N GLY A 237 -4.45 -26.39 -17.97
CA GLY A 237 -5.75 -26.00 -17.41
C GLY A 237 -5.75 -25.80 -15.89
N GLU A 238 -4.93 -26.54 -15.15
CA GLU A 238 -4.72 -26.31 -13.71
C GLU A 238 -4.08 -24.93 -13.44
N VAL A 239 -3.12 -24.51 -14.27
CA VAL A 239 -2.49 -23.18 -14.16
C VAL A 239 -3.51 -22.07 -14.45
N ASP A 240 -4.29 -22.20 -15.53
CA ASP A 240 -5.37 -21.24 -15.86
C ASP A 240 -6.35 -21.10 -14.69
N LYS A 241 -6.79 -22.22 -14.09
CA LYS A 241 -7.70 -22.22 -12.94
C LYS A 241 -7.07 -21.59 -11.70
N ALA A 242 -5.78 -21.79 -11.48
CA ALA A 242 -5.08 -21.17 -10.35
C ALA A 242 -4.99 -19.64 -10.52
N ILE A 243 -4.70 -19.16 -11.74
CA ILE A 243 -4.69 -17.73 -12.05
C ILE A 243 -6.11 -17.15 -11.92
N GLU A 244 -7.12 -17.82 -12.48
CA GLU A 244 -8.53 -17.42 -12.34
C GLU A 244 -8.97 -17.37 -10.87
N GLY A 245 -8.58 -18.38 -10.09
CA GLY A 245 -8.85 -18.43 -8.65
C GLY A 245 -8.20 -17.28 -7.90
N LEU A 246 -6.96 -16.92 -8.23
CA LEU A 246 -6.27 -15.75 -7.69
C LEU A 246 -6.98 -14.45 -8.10
N GLY A 247 -7.29 -14.27 -9.38
CA GLY A 247 -7.95 -13.07 -9.89
C GLY A 247 -9.35 -12.89 -9.31
N GLY A 248 -10.07 -13.98 -9.07
CA GLY A 248 -11.39 -14.00 -8.43
C GLY A 248 -11.38 -13.60 -6.94
N THR A 249 -10.22 -13.46 -6.30
CA THR A 249 -10.13 -12.92 -4.92
C THR A 249 -10.15 -11.40 -4.85
N PHE A 250 -9.99 -10.70 -5.98
CA PHE A 250 -9.92 -9.25 -6.02
C PHE A 250 -11.25 -8.64 -6.48
N ASP A 251 -11.81 -7.75 -5.67
CA ASP A 251 -13.03 -7.03 -6.00
C ASP A 251 -12.83 -6.15 -7.25
N GLY A 252 -13.73 -6.26 -8.23
CA GLY A 252 -13.66 -5.50 -9.48
C GLY A 252 -12.85 -6.16 -10.61
N LEU A 253 -12.18 -7.28 -10.36
CA LEU A 253 -11.64 -8.17 -11.39
C LEU A 253 -12.64 -9.30 -11.67
N SER A 254 -13.05 -9.44 -12.94
CA SER A 254 -13.96 -10.52 -13.34
C SER A 254 -13.76 -10.96 -14.79
N GLY A 255 -14.32 -12.12 -15.12
CA GLY A 255 -14.28 -12.70 -16.47
C GLY A 255 -12.84 -12.93 -16.95
N GLU A 256 -12.58 -12.54 -18.20
CA GLU A 256 -11.28 -12.76 -18.83
C GLU A 256 -10.12 -12.00 -18.17
N ASN A 257 -10.41 -10.87 -17.52
CA ASN A 257 -9.38 -10.10 -16.82
C ASN A 257 -8.90 -10.82 -15.55
N ALA A 258 -9.78 -11.58 -14.88
CA ALA A 258 -9.39 -12.39 -13.72
C ALA A 258 -8.48 -13.57 -14.09
N LYS A 259 -8.35 -13.89 -15.39
CA LYS A 259 -7.52 -14.99 -15.90
C LYS A 259 -6.14 -14.54 -16.38
N LYS A 260 -5.83 -13.24 -16.30
CA LYS A 260 -4.58 -12.67 -16.80
C LYS A 260 -3.73 -12.15 -15.65
N LEU A 261 -2.52 -12.67 -15.53
CA LEU A 261 -1.58 -12.27 -14.48
C LEU A 261 -1.25 -10.78 -14.57
N GLU A 262 -1.11 -10.23 -15.79
CA GLU A 262 -0.94 -8.80 -16.02
C GLU A 262 -2.04 -7.98 -15.33
N LYS A 263 -3.31 -8.36 -15.52
CA LYS A 263 -4.45 -7.61 -14.98
C LYS A 263 -4.59 -7.73 -13.47
N ILE A 264 -4.21 -8.88 -12.90
CA ILE A 264 -4.13 -9.06 -11.46
C ILE A 264 -3.08 -8.11 -10.86
N LEU A 265 -1.87 -8.08 -11.44
CA LEU A 265 -0.80 -7.23 -10.96
C LEU A 265 -1.09 -5.74 -11.17
N ASP A 266 -1.73 -5.36 -12.29
CA ASP A 266 -2.20 -3.99 -12.53
C ASP A 266 -3.21 -3.53 -11.47
N HIS A 267 -4.13 -4.41 -11.07
CA HIS A 267 -5.09 -4.10 -10.02
C HIS A 267 -4.40 -3.89 -8.66
N ILE A 268 -3.51 -4.81 -8.27
CA ILE A 268 -2.73 -4.68 -7.03
C ILE A 268 -1.91 -3.38 -7.05
N LYS A 269 -1.26 -3.08 -8.18
CA LYS A 269 -0.54 -1.82 -8.38
C LYS A 269 -1.43 -0.61 -8.15
N GLY A 270 -2.64 -0.60 -8.72
CA GLY A 270 -3.59 0.50 -8.53
C GLY A 270 -4.02 0.70 -7.07
N GLU A 271 -4.25 -0.38 -6.31
CA GLU A 271 -4.55 -0.28 -4.88
C GLU A 271 -3.34 0.19 -4.06
N VAL A 272 -2.15 -0.30 -4.37
CA VAL A 272 -0.89 0.16 -3.74
C VAL A 272 -0.63 1.63 -4.08
N GLU A 273 -0.92 2.07 -5.30
CA GLU A 273 -0.82 3.47 -5.72
C GLU A 273 -1.76 4.38 -4.90
N LYS A 274 -2.99 3.94 -4.60
CA LYS A 274 -3.90 4.68 -3.70
C LYS A 274 -3.37 4.78 -2.27
N ILE A 275 -2.75 3.71 -1.76
CA ILE A 275 -2.15 3.70 -0.41
C ILE A 275 -0.95 4.65 -0.36
N LYS A 276 -0.04 4.54 -1.33
CA LYS A 276 1.09 5.48 -1.50
C LYS A 276 0.57 6.91 -1.61
N GLY A 277 -0.40 7.12 -2.50
CA GLY A 277 -1.03 8.39 -2.79
C GLY A 277 -0.08 9.42 -3.39
N THR A 278 -0.44 10.69 -3.23
CA THR A 278 0.28 11.84 -3.78
C THR A 278 0.47 12.92 -2.72
N GLY A 279 1.63 13.58 -2.75
CA GLY A 279 1.88 14.74 -1.90
C GLY A 279 0.90 15.88 -2.24
N GLY A 280 0.39 16.54 -1.20
CA GLY A 280 -0.43 17.74 -1.37
C GLY A 280 0.41 19.00 -1.49
N THR A 281 -0.29 20.12 -1.71
CA THR A 281 0.34 21.44 -1.80
C THR A 281 -0.31 22.42 -0.83
N GLY A 282 0.51 23.25 -0.20
CA GLY A 282 0.06 24.32 0.67
C GLY A 282 -0.46 23.84 2.03
N TRP A 283 -0.81 24.81 2.89
CA TRP A 283 -1.21 24.53 4.27
C TRP A 283 -2.47 23.67 4.38
N ASP A 284 -3.42 23.77 3.45
CA ASP A 284 -4.61 22.91 3.42
C ASP A 284 -4.33 21.51 2.85
N ASN A 285 -3.09 21.26 2.42
CA ASN A 285 -2.63 20.01 1.80
C ASN A 285 -3.51 19.61 0.61
N LYS A 286 -3.87 20.60 -0.21
CA LYS A 286 -4.76 20.41 -1.34
C LYS A 286 -4.18 19.39 -2.32
N GLY A 287 -4.98 18.38 -2.66
CA GLY A 287 -4.58 17.28 -3.55
C GLY A 287 -3.75 16.19 -2.86
N GLY A 288 -3.45 16.33 -1.57
CA GLY A 288 -2.74 15.30 -0.82
C GLY A 288 -3.62 14.07 -0.57
N GLN A 289 -3.09 12.88 -0.86
CA GLN A 289 -3.76 11.59 -0.70
C GLN A 289 -2.79 10.53 -0.17
N GLY A 290 -3.31 9.50 0.49
CA GLY A 290 -2.51 8.36 0.97
C GLY A 290 -1.38 8.76 1.92
N LEU A 291 -0.32 7.96 1.94
CA LEU A 291 0.84 8.17 2.80
C LEU A 291 1.64 9.43 2.43
N GLU A 292 1.84 9.69 1.14
CA GLU A 292 2.55 10.89 0.68
C GLU A 292 1.79 12.17 1.03
N GLY A 293 0.46 12.14 0.99
CA GLY A 293 -0.37 13.25 1.44
C GLY A 293 -0.25 13.53 2.94
N ILE A 294 -0.17 12.49 3.77
CA ILE A 294 0.06 12.64 5.21
C ILE A 294 1.47 13.20 5.45
N LYS A 295 2.49 12.60 4.80
CA LYS A 295 3.88 13.04 4.87
C LYS A 295 4.04 14.50 4.46
N SER A 296 3.46 14.94 3.34
CA SER A 296 3.52 16.33 2.89
C SER A 296 2.87 17.27 3.90
N LYS A 297 1.71 16.91 4.47
CA LYS A 297 1.04 17.75 5.48
C LYS A 297 1.89 17.91 6.74
N VAL A 298 2.51 16.83 7.19
CA VAL A 298 3.42 16.86 8.35
C VAL A 298 4.67 17.69 8.04
N GLN A 299 5.23 17.54 6.85
CA GLN A 299 6.37 18.32 6.39
C GLN A 299 6.05 19.82 6.30
N ASP A 300 4.85 20.18 5.83
CA ASP A 300 4.39 21.57 5.79
C ASP A 300 4.19 22.15 7.19
N TYR A 301 3.67 21.35 8.13
CA TYR A 301 3.60 21.74 9.53
C TYR A 301 4.99 22.02 10.09
N PHE A 302 5.93 21.10 9.91
CA PHE A 302 7.32 21.29 10.29
C PHE A 302 7.93 22.56 9.66
N ASN A 303 7.73 22.74 8.35
CA ASN A 303 8.26 23.88 7.61
C ASN A 303 7.71 25.22 8.14
N ALA A 304 6.52 25.25 8.74
CA ALA A 304 5.99 26.46 9.38
C ALA A 304 6.79 26.90 10.63
N PHE A 305 7.56 25.99 11.23
CA PHE A 305 8.48 26.30 12.34
C PHE A 305 9.92 26.54 11.87
N THR A 306 10.27 26.18 10.63
CA THR A 306 11.62 26.31 10.10
C THR A 306 11.76 27.39 9.04
N GLY A 307 12.83 28.17 9.14
CA GLY A 307 13.36 28.90 8.00
C GLY A 307 14.76 29.43 8.28
N SER A 308 15.35 30.07 7.27
CA SER A 308 16.79 30.30 7.16
C SER A 308 17.41 31.15 8.28
N ASP A 309 16.60 31.86 9.05
CA ASP A 309 17.04 32.79 10.10
C ASP A 309 16.27 32.64 11.43
N GLY A 310 15.45 31.58 11.57
CA GLY A 310 14.61 31.34 12.75
C GLY A 310 13.42 32.31 12.89
N THR A 311 13.12 33.11 11.86
CA THR A 311 12.01 34.08 11.92
C THR A 311 10.63 33.43 11.86
N GLN A 312 10.50 32.26 11.26
CA GLN A 312 9.23 31.53 11.16
C GLN A 312 8.70 31.15 12.54
N PHE A 313 9.58 30.73 13.45
CA PHE A 313 9.20 30.49 14.85
C PHE A 313 8.69 31.77 15.53
N ASN A 314 9.27 32.94 15.23
CA ASN A 314 8.76 34.23 15.73
C ASN A 314 7.34 34.52 15.23
N GLU A 315 6.99 34.11 14.01
CA GLU A 315 5.63 34.25 13.49
C GLU A 315 4.65 33.26 14.14
N ILE A 316 5.11 32.06 14.51
CA ILE A 316 4.31 31.14 15.33
C ILE A 316 4.01 31.76 16.70
N VAL A 317 5.02 32.31 17.38
CA VAL A 317 4.86 33.01 18.67
C VAL A 317 3.92 34.21 18.55
N ASN A 318 4.03 34.98 17.47
CA ASN A 318 3.10 36.07 17.15
C ASN A 318 1.66 35.54 16.98
N GLY A 319 1.47 34.42 16.28
CA GLY A 319 0.18 33.74 16.16
C GLY A 319 -0.41 33.33 17.51
N TRP A 320 0.41 32.80 18.42
CA TRP A 320 -0.02 32.46 19.78
C TRP A 320 -0.42 33.70 20.60
N LEU A 321 0.37 34.77 20.57
CA LEU A 321 0.03 36.04 21.22
C LEU A 321 -1.30 36.63 20.69
N GLN A 322 -1.52 36.55 19.39
CA GLN A 322 -2.77 36.94 18.74
C GLN A 322 -3.94 36.04 19.15
N GLY A 323 -3.71 34.75 19.39
CA GLY A 323 -4.70 33.83 19.93
C GLY A 323 -5.07 34.18 21.38
N ILE A 324 -4.07 34.45 22.22
CA ILE A 324 -4.24 34.78 23.65
C ILE A 324 -5.01 36.09 23.83
N LEU A 325 -4.70 37.11 23.03
CA LEU A 325 -5.30 38.45 23.15
C LEU A 325 -6.46 38.70 22.18
N GLY A 326 -6.71 37.76 21.27
CA GLY A 326 -7.82 37.81 20.32
C GLY A 326 -7.53 38.67 19.10
N LYS A 327 -7.26 38.01 17.97
CA LYS A 327 -7.29 38.59 16.61
C LYS A 327 -8.15 37.78 15.64
N GLN A 328 -8.54 36.55 16.00
CA GLN A 328 -9.46 35.75 15.19
C GLN A 328 -10.80 36.47 15.07
N ARG A 329 -11.27 36.69 13.83
CA ARG A 329 -12.46 37.50 13.49
C ARG A 329 -12.38 38.98 13.89
N GLN A 330 -11.17 39.54 13.98
CA GLN A 330 -10.95 40.96 14.32
C GLN A 330 -11.48 41.35 15.71
N ARG A 331 -11.57 40.44 16.69
CA ARG A 331 -12.09 40.73 18.04
C ARG A 331 -11.04 40.49 19.10
N VAL A 332 -10.91 41.43 20.03
CA VAL A 332 -10.15 41.28 21.27
C VAL A 332 -10.89 40.29 22.19
N VAL A 333 -10.16 39.43 22.89
CA VAL A 333 -10.76 38.50 23.87
C VAL A 333 -11.44 39.28 25.01
N GLU A 334 -12.57 38.74 25.48
CA GLU A 334 -13.44 39.42 26.44
C GLU A 334 -12.72 39.83 27.72
N TRP A 335 -11.96 38.92 28.34
CA TRP A 335 -11.21 39.21 29.57
C TRP A 335 -10.23 40.39 29.41
N PHE A 336 -9.58 40.51 28.24
CA PHE A 336 -8.63 41.58 27.98
C PHE A 336 -9.37 42.89 27.69
N SER A 337 -10.50 42.82 26.98
CA SER A 337 -11.39 43.96 26.75
C SER A 337 -11.94 44.52 28.07
N GLU A 338 -12.36 43.65 28.99
CA GLU A 338 -12.81 44.03 30.33
C GLU A 338 -11.69 44.65 31.15
N TRP A 339 -10.49 44.04 31.12
CA TRP A 339 -9.32 44.60 31.79
C TRP A 339 -8.99 46.01 31.27
N ILE A 340 -9.03 46.23 29.95
CA ILE A 340 -8.85 47.56 29.34
C ILE A 340 -9.89 48.54 29.88
N LYS A 341 -11.18 48.16 29.85
CA LYS A 341 -12.28 49.01 30.35
C LYS A 341 -12.11 49.38 31.82
N GLN A 342 -11.57 48.49 32.65
CA GLN A 342 -11.39 48.72 34.08
C GLN A 342 -10.15 49.59 34.37
N HIS A 343 -9.04 49.37 33.66
CA HIS A 343 -7.73 49.91 34.08
C HIS A 343 -7.13 50.97 33.17
N VAL A 344 -7.66 51.16 31.95
CA VAL A 344 -7.14 52.10 30.95
C VAL A 344 -8.12 53.25 30.68
N ASN A 345 -7.64 54.48 30.74
CA ASN A 345 -8.34 55.67 30.24
C ASN A 345 -8.09 55.80 28.73
N ASP A 346 -9.13 55.54 27.94
CA ASP A 346 -9.15 55.86 26.51
C ASP A 346 -9.32 57.38 26.32
N GLY A 347 -8.31 58.18 26.67
CA GLY A 347 -8.35 59.65 26.61
C GLY A 347 -8.60 60.24 25.22
N ARG A 348 -8.92 59.42 24.21
CA ARG A 348 -9.38 59.82 22.89
C ARG A 348 -10.90 59.93 22.96
N THR A 349 -11.44 61.13 22.73
CA THR A 349 -12.87 61.34 22.49
C THR A 349 -13.29 60.43 21.35
N ARG A 350 -13.94 59.28 21.63
CA ARG A 350 -14.37 58.21 20.69
C ARG A 350 -14.26 58.63 19.22
N MET A 351 -13.06 58.58 18.66
CA MET A 351 -12.85 58.85 17.25
C MET A 351 -13.08 57.50 16.61
N VAL A 352 -14.25 57.35 15.99
CA VAL A 352 -14.56 56.18 15.17
C VAL A 352 -13.59 56.21 13.99
N LEU A 353 -12.45 55.52 14.14
CA LEU A 353 -11.45 55.32 13.08
C LEU A 353 -11.99 54.26 12.13
N GLY A 354 -13.03 54.59 11.38
CA GLY A 354 -13.74 53.67 10.50
C GLY A 354 -14.43 52.52 11.25
N ASP A 355 -15.28 51.77 10.55
CA ASP A 355 -16.14 50.74 11.14
C ASP A 355 -15.38 49.52 11.71
N ASP A 356 -14.04 49.48 11.65
CA ASP A 356 -13.25 48.27 11.95
C ASP A 356 -11.99 48.47 12.82
N ILE A 357 -11.61 49.69 13.25
CA ILE A 357 -10.43 49.90 14.12
C ILE A 357 -10.87 50.49 15.46
N THR A 358 -10.92 49.63 16.49
CA THR A 358 -11.24 50.00 17.86
C THR A 358 -9.97 50.17 18.71
N PHE A 359 -10.03 51.02 19.74
CA PHE A 359 -8.88 51.34 20.61
C PHE A 359 -8.22 50.11 21.23
N ASP A 360 -9.04 49.13 21.66
CA ASP A 360 -8.60 47.85 22.19
C ASP A 360 -7.77 47.03 21.18
N LYS A 361 -8.07 47.11 19.88
CA LYS A 361 -7.25 46.46 18.83
C LYS A 361 -5.86 47.11 18.72
N ILE A 362 -5.80 48.45 18.71
CA ILE A 362 -4.53 49.19 18.65
C ILE A 362 -3.68 48.87 19.88
N PHE A 363 -4.29 48.91 21.06
CA PHE A 363 -3.60 48.61 22.32
C PHE A 363 -3.11 47.17 22.38
N ARG A 364 -3.95 46.21 21.96
CA ARG A 364 -3.57 44.80 21.81
C ARG A 364 -2.34 44.66 20.91
N ASP A 365 -2.40 45.20 19.70
CA ASP A 365 -1.37 45.01 18.68
C ASP A 365 -0.03 45.58 19.15
N GLU A 366 -0.04 46.72 19.86
CA GLU A 366 1.19 47.24 20.46
C GLU A 366 1.75 46.29 21.54
N ILE A 367 0.91 45.76 22.45
CA ILE A 367 1.39 44.81 23.46
C ILE A 367 2.00 43.57 22.78
N ILE A 368 1.38 43.06 21.73
CA ILE A 368 1.91 41.93 20.94
C ILE A 368 3.28 42.28 20.38
N ASP A 369 3.41 43.44 19.72
CA ASP A 369 4.68 43.87 19.11
C ASP A 369 5.78 44.05 20.16
N GLN A 370 5.48 44.62 21.31
CA GLN A 370 6.46 44.84 22.37
C GLN A 370 6.87 43.54 23.05
N ILE A 371 5.95 42.63 23.34
CA ILE A 371 6.28 41.29 23.87
C ILE A 371 7.12 40.51 22.85
N LYS A 372 6.74 40.55 21.56
CA LYS A 372 7.50 39.91 20.47
C LYS A 372 8.94 40.42 20.42
N LYS A 373 9.15 41.74 20.51
CA LYS A 373 10.50 42.33 20.56
C LYS A 373 11.31 41.84 21.76
N GLN A 374 10.69 41.76 22.94
CA GLN A 374 11.39 41.33 24.15
C GLN A 374 11.74 39.84 24.17
N LEU A 375 10.96 39.00 23.47
CA LEU A 375 11.17 37.55 23.39
C LEU A 375 11.84 37.09 22.07
N HIS A 376 12.28 38.04 21.23
CA HIS A 376 12.81 37.74 19.91
C HIS A 376 14.04 36.82 19.97
N SER A 377 14.93 37.02 20.95
CA SER A 377 16.11 36.17 21.15
C SER A 377 15.75 34.72 21.46
N GLU A 378 14.76 34.50 22.31
CA GLU A 378 14.29 33.19 22.74
C GLU A 378 13.59 32.47 21.59
N ALA A 379 12.69 33.17 20.90
CA ALA A 379 11.98 32.63 19.74
C ALA A 379 12.93 32.32 18.58
N LYS A 380 13.94 33.17 18.35
CA LYS A 380 14.98 32.93 17.34
C LYS A 380 15.82 31.70 17.69
N ALA A 381 16.32 31.59 18.93
CA ALA A 381 17.10 30.45 19.36
C ALA A 381 16.31 29.13 19.26
N ALA A 382 15.03 29.16 19.63
CA ALA A 382 14.12 28.03 19.44
C ALA A 382 13.97 27.65 17.95
N GLY A 383 13.73 28.62 17.07
CA GLY A 383 13.63 28.38 15.63
C GLY A 383 14.93 27.85 15.01
N GLU A 384 16.08 28.38 15.41
CA GLU A 384 17.39 27.87 14.99
C GLU A 384 17.57 26.41 15.41
N LYS A 385 17.13 26.04 16.61
CA LYS A 385 17.16 24.66 17.10
C LYS A 385 16.33 23.72 16.23
N VAL A 386 15.11 24.12 15.84
CA VAL A 386 14.27 23.34 14.92
C VAL A 386 14.96 23.18 13.56
N THR A 387 15.53 24.26 13.02
CA THR A 387 16.19 24.23 11.70
C THR A 387 17.46 23.37 11.70
N GLN A 388 18.24 23.36 12.78
CA GLN A 388 19.47 22.56 12.90
C GLN A 388 19.22 21.06 12.91
N GLU A 389 18.07 20.62 13.44
CA GLU A 389 17.69 19.20 13.53
C GLU A 389 16.82 18.75 12.34
N LYS A 390 16.73 19.55 11.27
CA LYS A 390 15.96 19.22 10.07
C LYS A 390 16.51 17.98 9.36
N SER A 391 15.62 17.05 9.05
CA SER A 391 15.86 15.94 8.13
C SER A 391 14.97 16.04 6.90
N ALA A 392 15.50 15.70 5.72
CA ALA A 392 14.73 15.78 4.48
C ALA A 392 13.68 14.67 4.36
N ASN A 393 13.94 13.50 4.97
CA ASN A 393 13.16 12.27 4.75
C ASN A 393 12.73 11.56 6.05
N ASP A 394 12.92 12.19 7.20
CA ASP A 394 12.61 11.60 8.51
C ASP A 394 11.59 12.47 9.25
N ILE A 395 10.36 12.00 9.25
CA ILE A 395 9.21 12.64 9.89
C ILE A 395 9.41 12.67 11.40
N THR A 396 9.91 11.59 11.98
CA THR A 396 10.18 11.47 13.42
C THR A 396 11.16 12.56 13.88
N SER A 397 12.32 12.65 13.22
CA SER A 397 13.33 13.67 13.51
C SER A 397 12.79 15.09 13.37
N ASN A 398 11.99 15.35 12.34
CA ASN A 398 11.38 16.67 12.13
C ASN A 398 10.38 17.04 13.24
N ILE A 399 9.50 16.13 13.65
CA ILE A 399 8.54 16.40 14.73
C ILE A 399 9.24 16.54 16.09
N GLU A 400 10.27 15.73 16.35
CA GLU A 400 11.10 15.90 17.54
C GLU A 400 11.78 17.28 17.60
N ALA A 401 12.30 17.74 16.47
CA ALA A 401 12.95 19.05 16.38
C ALA A 401 11.97 20.18 16.77
N VAL A 402 10.72 20.13 16.30
CA VAL A 402 9.69 21.12 16.66
C VAL A 402 9.34 21.05 18.14
N LYS A 403 9.18 19.84 18.69
CA LYS A 403 8.96 19.63 20.14
C LYS A 403 10.09 20.27 20.95
N LYS A 404 11.35 19.98 20.62
CA LYS A 404 12.52 20.55 21.30
C LYS A 404 12.58 22.07 21.17
N GLY A 405 12.26 22.61 19.99
CA GLY A 405 12.16 24.07 19.80
C GLY A 405 11.12 24.71 20.72
N CYS A 406 9.94 24.10 20.85
CA CYS A 406 8.89 24.56 21.77
C CYS A 406 9.34 24.48 23.24
N GLU A 407 9.99 23.38 23.65
CA GLU A 407 10.54 23.25 25.00
C GLU A 407 11.64 24.26 25.31
N ASP A 408 12.52 24.53 24.36
CA ASP A 408 13.58 25.52 24.52
C ASP A 408 13.03 26.94 24.58
N PHE A 409 11.96 27.24 23.84
CA PHE A 409 11.23 28.49 23.99
C PHE A 409 10.59 28.62 25.38
N VAL A 410 9.96 27.56 25.89
CA VAL A 410 9.42 27.51 27.26
C VAL A 410 10.51 27.75 28.29
N LYS A 411 11.67 27.09 28.18
CA LYS A 411 12.84 27.33 29.05
C LYS A 411 13.31 28.78 28.95
N GLY A 412 13.26 29.39 27.77
CA GLY A 412 13.56 30.80 27.54
C GLY A 412 12.61 31.72 28.32
N ILE A 413 11.30 31.47 28.22
CA ILE A 413 10.29 32.21 29.00
C ILE A 413 10.49 31.98 30.50
N ASP A 414 10.72 30.75 30.96
CA ASP A 414 10.93 30.44 32.38
C ASP A 414 12.14 31.20 32.96
N LYS A 415 13.23 31.30 32.18
CA LYS A 415 14.37 32.16 32.55
C LYS A 415 13.93 33.62 32.72
N ARG A 416 13.14 34.14 31.78
CA ARG A 416 12.60 35.51 31.84
C ARG A 416 11.62 35.71 32.98
N LEU A 417 10.86 34.70 33.38
CA LEU A 417 9.91 34.77 34.49
C LEU A 417 10.60 34.78 35.87
N ASN A 418 11.90 34.48 35.95
CA ASN A 418 12.67 34.66 37.18
C ASN A 418 12.67 36.13 37.64
N LYS A 419 12.59 36.34 38.96
CA LYS A 419 12.30 37.63 39.63
C LYS A 419 13.05 38.86 39.08
N ASN A 420 14.30 38.70 38.69
CA ASN A 420 15.13 39.82 38.21
C ASN A 420 14.89 40.15 36.72
N GLN A 421 14.62 39.15 35.89
CA GLN A 421 14.43 39.35 34.44
C GLN A 421 13.00 39.76 34.10
N ILE A 422 12.02 39.27 34.84
CA ILE A 422 10.61 39.56 34.57
C ILE A 422 10.35 41.05 34.75
N THR A 423 10.88 41.66 35.80
CA THR A 423 10.75 43.10 36.07
C THR A 423 11.30 43.93 34.91
N SER A 424 12.46 43.56 34.37
CA SER A 424 13.08 44.27 33.24
C SER A 424 12.25 44.20 31.95
N LEU A 425 11.70 43.01 31.65
CA LEU A 425 10.85 42.80 30.48
C LEU A 425 9.54 43.59 30.63
N LEU A 426 8.88 43.49 31.78
CA LEU A 426 7.63 44.20 32.07
C LEU A 426 7.82 45.71 31.97
N GLN A 427 8.92 46.24 32.53
CA GLN A 427 9.27 47.66 32.43
C GLN A 427 9.54 48.10 30.99
N ALA A 428 10.22 47.29 30.18
CA ALA A 428 10.50 47.60 28.78
C ALA A 428 9.21 47.70 27.96
N VAL A 429 8.29 46.74 28.11
CA VAL A 429 6.97 46.79 27.45
C VAL A 429 6.17 47.99 27.95
N LYS A 430 6.11 48.19 29.28
CA LYS A 430 5.38 49.29 29.89
C LYS A 430 5.85 50.67 29.41
N LYS A 431 7.17 50.89 29.30
CA LYS A 431 7.75 52.17 28.84
C LYS A 431 7.29 52.54 27.42
N GLU A 432 7.08 51.54 26.57
CA GLU A 432 6.68 51.76 25.18
C GLU A 432 5.16 51.87 25.02
N VAL A 433 4.39 51.30 25.95
CA VAL A 433 2.92 51.25 25.86
C VAL A 433 2.25 52.33 26.73
N VAL A 434 2.60 52.39 28.01
CA VAL A 434 1.98 53.29 29.00
C VAL A 434 2.62 54.68 28.87
N GLY A 435 1.78 55.72 28.77
CA GLY A 435 2.18 57.11 28.58
C GLY A 435 2.44 57.50 27.12
N LYS A 436 2.78 56.54 26.24
CA LYS A 436 2.87 56.78 24.79
C LYS A 436 1.56 56.50 24.06
N ILE A 437 0.88 55.42 24.42
CA ILE A 437 -0.31 54.94 23.71
C ILE A 437 -1.55 54.98 24.60
N VAL A 438 -1.40 54.67 25.89
CA VAL A 438 -2.50 54.66 26.86
C VAL A 438 -2.16 55.38 28.15
N ASN A 439 -3.17 55.94 28.81
CA ASN A 439 -3.07 56.46 30.17
C ASN A 439 -3.81 55.52 31.12
N MET A 440 -3.21 55.16 32.25
CA MET A 440 -3.88 54.30 33.25
C MET A 440 -4.86 55.12 34.10
N LYS A 441 -5.97 54.53 34.57
CA LYS A 441 -7.01 55.24 35.35
C LYS A 441 -6.56 55.72 36.74
N SER A 442 -5.51 55.14 37.34
CA SER A 442 -4.98 55.54 38.66
C SER A 442 -3.48 55.23 38.80
N THR A 443 -2.81 55.84 39.78
CA THR A 443 -1.39 55.60 40.11
C THR A 443 -1.11 54.23 40.76
N LYS A 444 -2.12 53.55 41.30
CA LYS A 444 -2.01 52.14 41.77
C LYS A 444 -2.14 51.13 40.62
N ASN A 445 -2.39 51.58 39.40
CA ASN A 445 -2.61 50.69 38.25
C ASN A 445 -1.32 50.16 37.60
N ASP A 446 -0.17 50.61 38.07
CA ASP A 446 1.13 50.14 37.62
C ASP A 446 1.33 48.64 37.87
N ASP A 447 0.81 48.14 39.00
CA ASP A 447 0.85 46.72 39.33
C ASP A 447 -0.14 45.92 38.48
N HIS A 448 -1.30 46.47 38.16
CA HIS A 448 -2.29 45.81 37.30
C HIS A 448 -1.80 45.59 35.87
N PHE A 449 -1.03 46.52 35.29
CA PHE A 449 -0.42 46.31 33.97
C PHE A 449 0.68 45.24 34.02
N ASN A 450 1.45 45.18 35.11
CA ASN A 450 2.41 44.10 35.29
C ASN A 450 1.71 42.74 35.40
N ASP A 451 0.57 42.68 36.09
CA ASP A 451 -0.18 41.44 36.24
C ASP A 451 -0.80 40.98 34.92
N VAL A 452 -1.32 41.89 34.08
CA VAL A 452 -1.84 41.50 32.76
C VAL A 452 -0.73 40.95 31.87
N LEU A 453 0.45 41.57 31.88
CA LEU A 453 1.60 41.07 31.12
C LEU A 453 2.12 39.72 31.65
N LYS A 454 2.14 39.51 32.97
CA LYS A 454 2.46 38.19 33.55
C LYS A 454 1.48 37.12 33.08
N THR A 455 0.19 37.43 33.09
CA THR A 455 -0.86 36.52 32.60
C THR A 455 -0.62 36.15 31.13
N ILE A 456 -0.29 37.13 30.28
CA ILE A 456 0.03 36.88 28.87
C ILE A 456 1.26 35.97 28.71
N LEU A 457 2.33 36.23 29.47
CA LEU A 457 3.55 35.41 29.42
C LEU A 457 3.31 33.98 29.91
N ILE A 458 2.52 33.81 30.98
CA ILE A 458 2.13 32.49 31.50
C ILE A 458 1.29 31.75 30.46
N ALA A 459 0.32 32.43 29.85
CA ALA A 459 -0.49 31.86 28.78
C ALA A 459 0.38 31.44 27.58
N LEU A 460 1.32 32.29 27.14
CA LEU A 460 2.23 32.00 26.03
C LEU A 460 3.13 30.80 26.32
N ARG A 461 3.72 30.74 27.52
CA ARG A 461 4.47 29.58 28.01
C ARG A 461 3.61 28.32 27.95
N SER A 462 2.40 28.39 28.48
CA SER A 462 1.46 27.26 28.50
C SER A 462 1.11 26.79 27.09
N THR A 463 0.84 27.70 26.15
CA THR A 463 0.54 27.36 24.75
C THR A 463 1.71 26.65 24.09
N SER A 464 2.94 27.15 24.22
CA SER A 464 4.11 26.49 23.64
C SER A 464 4.37 25.12 24.25
N ASN A 465 4.19 24.98 25.57
CA ASN A 465 4.34 23.69 26.25
C ASN A 465 3.26 22.70 25.80
N GLN A 466 2.02 23.16 25.66
CA GLN A 466 0.92 22.34 25.17
C GLN A 466 1.22 21.80 23.76
N VAL A 467 1.74 22.62 22.85
CA VAL A 467 2.14 22.15 21.51
C VAL A 467 3.20 21.05 21.60
N ALA A 468 4.21 21.21 22.47
CA ALA A 468 5.24 20.18 22.67
C ALA A 468 4.65 18.85 23.18
N GLU A 469 3.73 18.91 24.15
CA GLU A 469 3.07 17.74 24.72
C GLU A 469 2.08 17.07 23.75
N GLU A 470 1.38 17.85 22.92
CA GLU A 470 0.49 17.33 21.88
C GLU A 470 1.29 16.62 20.78
N LEU A 471 2.41 17.20 20.33
CA LEU A 471 3.31 16.53 19.39
C LEU A 471 3.87 15.24 19.99
N ASN A 472 4.21 15.25 21.28
CA ASN A 472 4.65 14.05 21.96
C ASN A 472 3.56 12.99 21.99
N SER A 473 2.40 13.29 22.56
CA SER A 473 1.33 12.32 22.77
C SER A 473 0.74 11.76 21.47
N VAL A 474 0.65 12.56 20.41
CA VAL A 474 0.06 12.14 19.14
C VAL A 474 1.07 11.46 18.22
N PHE A 475 2.24 12.08 18.00
CA PHE A 475 3.15 11.65 16.94
C PHE A 475 4.33 10.82 17.43
N LEU A 476 4.90 11.14 18.59
CA LEU A 476 6.19 10.59 19.01
C LEU A 476 6.06 9.49 20.08
N ASN A 477 5.08 9.58 20.97
CA ASN A 477 4.87 8.71 22.12
C ASN A 477 6.18 8.43 22.88
N ILE A 478 6.91 9.50 23.22
CA ILE A 478 8.17 9.43 23.97
C ILE A 478 7.85 9.31 25.47
N PRO A 479 8.34 8.26 26.17
CA PRO A 479 8.33 8.22 27.62
C PRO A 479 9.37 9.21 28.17
N ASP A 480 9.22 9.67 29.42
CA ASP A 480 9.88 10.84 30.03
C ASP A 480 11.38 11.10 29.73
N ASN A 481 12.17 10.11 29.28
CA ASN A 481 13.57 10.28 28.83
C ASN A 481 14.00 9.30 27.72
N GLY A 482 13.09 8.93 26.80
CA GLY A 482 13.35 7.93 25.76
C GLY A 482 13.38 8.46 24.34
N ASP A 483 13.67 7.56 23.41
CA ASP A 483 13.39 7.78 21.99
C ASP A 483 11.90 7.54 21.70
N PRO A 484 11.36 8.03 20.56
CA PRO A 484 10.01 7.72 20.13
C PRO A 484 9.75 6.22 20.10
N SER A 485 8.60 5.80 20.60
CA SER A 485 8.21 4.39 20.57
C SER A 485 8.15 3.85 19.14
N PRO A 486 8.54 2.59 18.87
CA PRO A 486 8.35 1.97 17.55
C PRO A 486 6.90 1.99 17.04
N GLY A 487 5.92 2.09 17.95
CA GLY A 487 4.50 2.23 17.62
C GLY A 487 4.01 3.67 17.46
N SER A 488 4.90 4.66 17.48
CA SER A 488 4.53 6.06 17.27
C SER A 488 4.11 6.30 15.82
N ILE A 489 3.21 7.26 15.59
CA ILE A 489 2.72 7.57 14.24
C ILE A 489 3.89 8.00 13.34
N ALA A 490 4.82 8.80 13.87
CA ALA A 490 5.97 9.27 13.11
C ALA A 490 6.86 8.10 12.65
N LYS A 491 7.23 7.19 13.56
CA LYS A 491 8.06 6.02 13.19
C LYS A 491 7.34 5.05 12.25
N ILE A 492 6.04 4.88 12.43
CA ILE A 492 5.22 4.09 11.50
C ILE A 492 5.28 4.72 10.12
N LEU A 493 5.07 6.04 9.99
CA LEU A 493 5.12 6.73 8.69
C LEU A 493 6.49 6.64 8.03
N ASP A 494 7.58 6.83 8.78
CA ASP A 494 8.95 6.68 8.28
C ASP A 494 9.23 5.26 7.77
N HIS A 495 8.63 4.25 8.40
CA HIS A 495 8.80 2.86 8.00
C HIS A 495 7.93 2.48 6.78
N ILE A 496 6.65 2.82 6.78
CA ILE A 496 5.70 2.33 5.77
C ILE A 496 5.77 3.11 4.45
N THR A 497 6.14 4.39 4.48
CA THR A 497 6.23 5.22 3.27
C THR A 497 7.22 4.65 2.24
N PRO A 498 8.50 4.36 2.59
CA PRO A 498 9.44 3.78 1.64
C PRO A 498 9.05 2.36 1.19
N ILE A 499 8.39 1.58 2.05
CA ILE A 499 7.90 0.23 1.68
C ILE A 499 6.81 0.34 0.61
N ALA A 500 5.83 1.23 0.79
CA ALA A 500 4.77 1.44 -0.19
C ALA A 500 5.33 1.93 -1.52
N TRP A 501 6.33 2.81 -1.48
CA TRP A 501 7.02 3.31 -2.68
C TRP A 501 7.76 2.18 -3.41
N SER A 502 8.56 1.40 -2.68
CA SER A 502 9.29 0.25 -3.26
C SER A 502 8.35 -0.81 -3.84
N LEU A 503 7.24 -1.11 -3.16
CA LEU A 503 6.27 -2.09 -3.66
C LEU A 503 5.57 -1.59 -4.92
N HIS A 504 5.16 -0.33 -4.94
CA HIS A 504 4.57 0.31 -6.12
C HIS A 504 5.50 0.22 -7.33
N ASP A 505 6.79 0.50 -7.14
CA ASP A 505 7.77 0.50 -8.23
C ASP A 505 8.07 -0.91 -8.75
N GLN A 506 8.20 -1.90 -7.86
CA GLN A 506 8.35 -3.30 -8.27
C GLN A 506 7.14 -3.79 -9.06
N LEU A 507 5.92 -3.40 -8.66
CA LEU A 507 4.70 -3.71 -9.40
C LEU A 507 4.67 -2.98 -10.74
N ASN A 508 5.13 -1.74 -10.78
CA ASN A 508 5.27 -1.00 -12.03
C ASN A 508 6.25 -1.68 -12.99
N ASP A 509 7.40 -2.13 -12.51
CA ASP A 509 8.38 -2.87 -13.33
C ASP A 509 7.84 -4.22 -13.81
N ALA A 510 6.98 -4.87 -13.01
CA ALA A 510 6.35 -6.12 -13.40
C ALA A 510 5.27 -5.94 -14.49
N THR A 511 4.57 -4.80 -14.52
CA THR A 511 3.46 -4.57 -15.46
C THR A 511 3.77 -3.63 -16.61
N THR A 512 4.85 -2.88 -16.57
CA THR A 512 5.28 -1.97 -17.65
C THR A 512 6.49 -2.50 -18.41
N LEU A 513 6.68 -2.00 -19.62
CA LEU A 513 7.88 -2.24 -20.41
C LEU A 513 9.06 -1.51 -19.75
N SER A 514 10.10 -2.24 -19.36
CA SER A 514 11.31 -1.67 -18.80
C SER A 514 11.91 -0.65 -19.79
N GLN A 515 12.13 0.59 -19.35
CA GLN A 515 12.60 1.69 -20.20
C GLN A 515 14.09 1.62 -20.58
N GLN A 516 14.83 0.57 -20.19
CA GLN A 516 16.17 0.32 -20.72
C GLN A 516 16.08 -0.39 -22.07
N PRO A 517 17.01 -0.15 -23.02
CA PRO A 517 16.91 -0.70 -24.37
C PRO A 517 16.67 -2.20 -24.23
N PRO A 518 15.50 -2.71 -24.68
CA PRO A 518 15.18 -4.10 -24.47
C PRO A 518 16.29 -4.92 -25.12
N PRO A 519 16.72 -6.04 -24.50
CA PRO A 519 17.49 -7.03 -25.23
C PRO A 519 16.72 -7.27 -26.53
N GLN A 520 17.37 -7.03 -27.68
CA GLN A 520 16.72 -6.88 -28.99
C GLN A 520 15.54 -7.87 -29.16
N GLY A 521 14.31 -7.34 -29.13
CA GLY A 521 13.08 -8.12 -29.40
C GLY A 521 12.06 -8.28 -28.27
N GLN A 522 12.28 -7.77 -27.06
CA GLN A 522 11.28 -7.86 -25.99
C GLN A 522 10.24 -6.72 -26.09
N THR A 523 9.03 -7.03 -26.55
CA THR A 523 7.91 -6.08 -26.77
C THR A 523 6.83 -6.12 -25.69
N GLU A 524 6.99 -6.97 -24.66
CA GLU A 524 6.00 -7.21 -23.61
C GLU A 524 6.60 -6.99 -22.21
N SER A 525 5.78 -6.57 -21.23
CA SER A 525 6.18 -6.55 -19.81
C SER A 525 6.36 -7.98 -19.27
N PRO A 526 7.06 -8.18 -18.13
CA PRO A 526 7.22 -9.51 -17.55
C PRO A 526 5.88 -10.24 -17.31
N ALA A 527 4.86 -9.55 -16.82
CA ALA A 527 3.55 -10.14 -16.59
C ALA A 527 2.84 -10.51 -17.92
N GLN A 528 2.91 -9.63 -18.93
CA GLN A 528 2.38 -9.91 -20.27
C GLN A 528 3.10 -11.10 -20.92
N ALA A 529 4.42 -11.20 -20.76
CA ALA A 529 5.20 -12.30 -21.30
C ALA A 529 4.75 -13.65 -20.73
N VAL A 530 4.39 -13.72 -19.45
CA VAL A 530 3.83 -14.93 -18.85
C VAL A 530 2.47 -15.27 -19.48
N ASP A 531 1.56 -14.31 -19.58
CA ASP A 531 0.24 -14.51 -20.18
C ASP A 531 0.37 -14.97 -21.65
N SER A 532 1.23 -14.31 -22.44
CA SER A 532 1.52 -14.66 -23.84
C SER A 532 2.13 -16.06 -23.98
N LYS A 533 3.09 -16.43 -23.13
CA LYS A 533 3.70 -17.77 -23.16
C LYS A 533 2.72 -18.85 -22.74
N LEU A 534 1.88 -18.61 -21.74
CA LEU A 534 0.85 -19.55 -21.32
C LEU A 534 -0.15 -19.81 -22.46
N MET A 535 -0.61 -18.75 -23.14
CA MET A 535 -1.45 -18.88 -24.34
C MET A 535 -0.75 -19.66 -25.47
N ALA A 536 0.53 -19.39 -25.73
CA ALA A 536 1.30 -20.09 -26.76
C ALA A 536 1.44 -21.60 -26.44
N VAL A 537 1.72 -21.93 -25.17
CA VAL A 537 1.78 -23.33 -24.71
C VAL A 537 0.43 -24.01 -24.87
N LYS A 538 -0.67 -23.36 -24.47
CA LYS A 538 -2.03 -23.87 -24.63
C LYS A 538 -2.38 -24.16 -26.10
N SER A 539 -2.05 -23.22 -26.99
CA SER A 539 -2.23 -23.38 -28.43
C SER A 539 -1.42 -24.56 -28.98
N LYS A 540 -0.15 -24.67 -28.58
CA LYS A 540 0.72 -25.76 -29.00
C LYS A 540 0.22 -27.12 -28.51
N VAL A 541 -0.22 -27.23 -27.25
CA VAL A 541 -0.79 -28.46 -26.69
C VAL A 541 -2.07 -28.87 -27.42
N THR A 542 -2.88 -27.90 -27.84
CA THR A 542 -4.09 -28.18 -28.63
C THR A 542 -3.73 -28.66 -30.05
N GLY A 543 -2.70 -28.07 -30.68
CA GLY A 543 -2.24 -28.45 -32.03
C GLY A 543 -1.43 -29.76 -32.10
N LEU A 544 -1.00 -30.30 -30.95
CA LEU A 544 -0.20 -31.54 -30.90
C LEU A 544 -0.92 -32.75 -31.53
N GLU A 545 -2.23 -32.83 -31.41
CA GLU A 545 -3.04 -33.92 -32.00
C GLU A 545 -2.98 -33.89 -33.53
N ASP A 546 -3.16 -32.72 -34.13
CA ASP A 546 -3.10 -32.54 -35.57
C ASP A 546 -1.71 -32.80 -36.12
N ASP A 547 -0.66 -32.35 -35.42
CA ASP A 547 0.73 -32.59 -35.79
C ASP A 547 1.09 -34.08 -35.69
N SER A 548 0.63 -34.76 -34.63
CA SER A 548 0.82 -36.20 -34.47
C SER A 548 0.14 -36.98 -35.59
N LYS A 549 -1.13 -36.67 -35.88
CA LYS A 549 -1.89 -37.31 -36.97
C LYS A 549 -1.23 -37.08 -38.34
N ARG A 550 -0.76 -35.86 -38.62
CA ARG A 550 -0.17 -35.50 -39.92
C ARG A 550 1.22 -36.07 -40.15
N ASN A 551 2.08 -36.06 -39.12
CA ASN A 551 3.50 -36.34 -39.28
C ASN A 551 3.88 -37.75 -38.79
N VAL A 552 3.12 -38.34 -37.87
CA VAL A 552 3.44 -39.67 -37.31
C VAL A 552 2.47 -40.71 -37.84
N THR A 553 1.17 -40.55 -37.57
CA THR A 553 0.18 -41.58 -37.90
C THR A 553 0.03 -41.76 -39.42
N ARG A 554 0.03 -40.65 -40.18
CA ARG A 554 -0.06 -40.69 -41.65
C ARG A 554 1.19 -41.31 -42.29
N GLU A 555 2.39 -40.86 -41.92
CA GLU A 555 3.63 -41.40 -42.51
C GLU A 555 3.79 -42.91 -42.26
N LEU A 556 3.46 -43.36 -41.04
CA LEU A 556 3.50 -44.78 -40.69
C LEU A 556 2.44 -45.59 -41.44
N ARG A 557 1.23 -45.05 -41.61
CA ARG A 557 0.15 -45.71 -42.36
C ARG A 557 0.47 -45.79 -43.86
N ASP A 558 1.00 -44.73 -44.44
CA ASP A 558 1.39 -44.68 -45.85
C ASP A 558 2.54 -45.65 -46.13
N THR A 559 3.54 -45.68 -45.25
CA THR A 559 4.67 -46.62 -45.35
C THR A 559 4.19 -48.07 -45.18
N ALA A 560 3.32 -48.35 -44.20
CA ALA A 560 2.73 -49.69 -44.03
C ALA A 560 1.90 -50.11 -45.24
N GLY A 561 1.19 -49.18 -45.88
CA GLY A 561 0.41 -49.43 -47.09
C GLY A 561 1.26 -49.71 -48.34
N GLN A 562 2.44 -49.11 -48.47
CA GLN A 562 3.34 -49.29 -49.62
C GLN A 562 4.01 -50.68 -49.64
N VAL A 563 4.29 -51.27 -48.47
CA VAL A 563 4.92 -52.61 -48.38
C VAL A 563 4.01 -53.72 -48.95
N GLU A 564 2.71 -53.48 -49.03
CA GLU A 564 1.72 -54.44 -49.52
C GLU A 564 1.39 -54.27 -51.03
N GLY A 565 1.87 -53.18 -51.65
CA GLY A 565 1.39 -52.71 -52.95
C GLY A 565 2.26 -53.02 -54.16
N ASP A 566 3.45 -53.59 -53.99
CA ASP A 566 4.36 -53.85 -55.11
C ASP A 566 3.99 -55.19 -55.80
N PRO A 567 3.33 -55.19 -56.97
CA PRO A 567 2.86 -56.42 -57.59
C PRO A 567 4.00 -57.00 -58.44
N LEU A 568 4.82 -57.85 -57.83
CA LEU A 568 5.79 -58.70 -58.53
C LEU A 568 5.15 -59.85 -59.33
N HIS A 569 3.98 -59.62 -59.95
CA HIS A 569 3.34 -60.57 -60.85
C HIS A 569 2.70 -59.88 -62.06
N GLN A 570 3.53 -59.59 -63.06
CA GLN A 570 3.12 -59.70 -64.46
C GLN A 570 3.97 -60.78 -65.13
N SER A 571 3.45 -62.01 -65.14
CA SER A 571 3.97 -63.09 -65.99
C SER A 571 3.60 -62.81 -67.45
N PRO A 572 4.53 -62.91 -68.41
CA PRO A 572 4.21 -62.73 -69.82
C PRO A 572 3.39 -63.94 -70.32
N GLN A 573 2.17 -63.69 -70.79
CA GLN A 573 1.41 -64.70 -71.52
C GLN A 573 2.08 -64.99 -72.87
N SER A 574 2.61 -66.19 -72.97
CA SER A 574 3.03 -66.83 -74.21
C SER A 574 1.80 -67.30 -74.99
N THR A 575 1.56 -66.69 -76.15
CA THR A 575 0.68 -67.25 -77.19
C THR A 575 1.43 -67.30 -78.51
N HIS A 576 1.95 -68.48 -78.86
CA HIS A 576 1.94 -68.99 -80.24
C HIS A 576 2.34 -70.47 -80.30
N PRO A 577 1.50 -71.35 -80.85
CA PRO A 577 1.95 -72.60 -81.45
C PRO A 577 2.15 -72.42 -82.96
N LEU A 578 3.26 -72.96 -83.46
CA LEU A 578 3.48 -73.26 -84.86
C LEU A 578 2.56 -74.42 -85.28
N GLN A 579 1.67 -74.18 -86.25
CA GLN A 579 1.11 -75.23 -87.09
C GLN A 579 1.21 -74.79 -88.56
N LEU A 580 1.94 -75.58 -89.35
CA LEU A 580 1.95 -75.55 -90.81
C LEU A 580 0.55 -75.84 -91.34
N GLN A 581 0.03 -75.03 -92.28
CA GLN A 581 -0.25 -75.44 -93.69
C GLN A 581 -1.05 -74.38 -94.48
N LEU A 582 -0.49 -74.06 -95.65
CA LEU A 582 -1.08 -73.74 -96.96
C LEU A 582 -2.33 -72.82 -97.12
N HIS A 583 -2.07 -71.81 -97.96
CA HIS A 583 -2.85 -71.37 -99.14
C HIS A 583 -3.80 -70.15 -99.06
N GLN A 584 -3.41 -69.18 -99.92
CA GLN A 584 -4.18 -68.25 -100.75
C GLN A 584 -4.76 -66.96 -100.14
N ALA A 585 -4.34 -65.86 -100.79
CA ALA A 585 -4.77 -64.47 -100.67
C ALA A 585 -6.16 -64.26 -101.34
N PRO A 586 -6.58 -63.03 -101.74
CA PRO A 586 -6.28 -61.66 -101.27
C PRO A 586 -7.57 -60.81 -100.99
N TRP A 587 -7.34 -59.52 -100.67
CA TRP A 587 -8.16 -58.31 -100.97
C TRP A 587 -8.76 -57.52 -99.78
N HIS A 588 -8.08 -56.41 -99.48
CA HIS A 588 -8.55 -55.01 -99.38
C HIS A 588 -10.00 -54.68 -99.89
N PRO A 589 -10.58 -53.50 -99.56
CA PRO A 589 -10.02 -52.31 -98.89
C PRO A 589 -10.96 -51.59 -97.87
N THR A 590 -10.40 -50.55 -97.23
CA THR A 590 -10.95 -49.23 -96.78
C THR A 590 -12.47 -48.99 -96.81
N GLU A 591 -13.06 -48.23 -95.88
CA GLU A 591 -12.62 -46.97 -95.23
C GLU A 591 -13.02 -46.89 -93.75
#